data_AF-Q026P0-F1
#
_entry.id   AF-Q026P0-F1
#
_cell.length_a   1.000
_cell.length_b   1.000
_cell.length_c   1.000
_cell.angle_alpha   90.00
_cell.angle_beta   90.00
_cell.angle_gamma   90.00
#
_symmetry.space_group_name_H-M   'P 1'
#
loop_
_entity.id
_entity.type
_entity.pdbx_description
1 polymer ?
#
loop_
_entity_poly.entity_id
_entity_poly.type
_entity_poly.pdbx_seq_one_letter_code
_entity_poly.pdbx_strand_id
1 'polypeptide(L)'
;MSPLSKRAQTRFVVLPPTSGVAAARVFRNVEQDTFSHSRLLNEMQRFRGSMYLRDGAIQRSDLTADGRHHTEVDDRSWHVLSLDHHNRVCACLRFVDETRAAGFDDLLIRRAALADSPELGDRFRAAVEDRMRDARRMGMNFGEVGGWAVAEEHRHTLEPLRIILATYALLELLGGSLGVATATYRHESAPMLRRIGLGGMLSAGEELPSYYDPHYGCHMQVLQFDSRNPNPKYRGWVTELESDLTSARVVCRQVPVVRESPAVDSLPARLLRGFELAPPLPA
;
A
#
# COMPACT_ATOMS: atom_id res chain seq x y z
N MET A 1 -14.20 10.40 -19.62
CA MET A 1 -14.37 8.94 -19.41
C MET A 1 -13.18 8.21 -20.04
N SER A 2 -12.34 7.58 -19.22
CA SER A 2 -11.08 6.90 -19.62
C SER A 2 -11.30 5.64 -20.47
N PRO A 3 -10.33 5.21 -21.32
CA PRO A 3 -10.36 3.91 -22.01
C PRO A 3 -10.35 2.70 -21.06
N LEU A 4 -9.73 2.82 -19.88
CA LEU A 4 -9.78 1.79 -18.83
C LEU A 4 -11.15 1.76 -18.15
N SER A 5 -11.73 2.93 -17.88
CA SER A 5 -13.05 3.08 -17.26
C SER A 5 -14.20 2.61 -18.17
N LYS A 6 -14.12 2.84 -19.50
CA LYS A 6 -15.14 2.38 -20.46
C LYS A 6 -15.15 0.86 -20.70
N ARG A 7 -14.07 0.15 -20.37
CA ARG A 7 -13.95 -1.32 -20.55
C ARG A 7 -14.05 -2.10 -19.24
N ALA A 8 -13.91 -1.43 -18.11
CA ALA A 8 -13.98 -2.03 -16.80
C ALA A 8 -15.42 -2.35 -16.40
N GLN A 9 -15.74 -3.63 -16.24
CA GLN A 9 -17.00 -4.07 -15.61
C GLN A 9 -16.94 -3.98 -14.07
N THR A 10 -15.83 -3.51 -13.53
CA THR A 10 -15.54 -3.50 -12.09
C THR A 10 -15.35 -2.09 -11.56
N ARG A 11 -15.70 -1.89 -10.29
CA ARG A 11 -15.60 -0.60 -9.59
C ARG A 11 -14.71 -0.73 -8.36
N PHE A 12 -13.97 0.33 -8.06
CA PHE A 12 -13.15 0.36 -6.85
C PHE A 12 -13.93 0.76 -5.61
N VAL A 13 -13.56 0.15 -4.49
CA VAL A 13 -13.92 0.55 -3.14
C VAL A 13 -12.64 0.60 -2.31
N VAL A 14 -12.49 1.63 -1.48
CA VAL A 14 -11.37 1.76 -0.56
C VAL A 14 -11.85 1.54 0.86
N LEU A 15 -11.15 0.69 1.61
CA LEU A 15 -11.34 0.52 3.05
C LEU A 15 -10.08 1.06 3.76
N PRO A 16 -10.17 2.21 4.45
CA PRO A 16 -9.10 2.67 5.31
C PRO A 16 -8.94 1.78 6.55
N PRO A 17 -7.81 1.93 7.29
CA PRO A 17 -7.61 1.30 8.59
C PRO A 17 -8.78 1.56 9.55
N THR A 18 -9.07 0.58 10.41
CA THR A 18 -10.20 0.65 11.36
C THR A 18 -10.03 1.70 12.44
N SER A 19 -8.79 2.06 12.77
CA SER A 19 -8.46 2.99 13.85
C SER A 19 -7.87 4.30 13.32
N GLY A 20 -8.52 5.41 13.64
CA GLY A 20 -7.87 6.71 13.83
C GLY A 20 -7.27 7.41 12.60
N VAL A 21 -7.44 6.90 11.39
CA VAL A 21 -7.02 7.60 10.18
C VAL A 21 -8.21 8.35 9.61
N ALA A 22 -8.15 9.68 9.67
CA ALA A 22 -9.07 10.51 8.92
C ALA A 22 -8.93 10.17 7.44
N ALA A 23 -10.03 9.86 6.77
CA ALA A 23 -10.02 9.75 5.31
C ALA A 23 -9.39 11.03 4.77
N ALA A 24 -8.32 10.88 3.98
CA ALA A 24 -7.62 12.02 3.43
C ALA A 24 -8.64 12.90 2.68
N ARG A 25 -8.55 14.23 2.85
CA ARG A 25 -9.51 15.20 2.26
C ARG A 25 -9.62 15.11 0.72
N VAL A 26 -8.72 14.36 0.10
CA VAL A 26 -8.70 14.03 -1.32
C VAL A 26 -9.87 13.14 -1.75
N PHE A 27 -10.46 12.36 -0.85
CA PHE A 27 -11.61 11.51 -1.16
C PHE A 27 -12.93 12.29 -1.06
N ARG A 28 -13.75 12.22 -2.11
CA ARG A 28 -15.03 12.95 -2.20
C ARG A 28 -16.24 12.13 -1.79
N ASN A 29 -16.15 10.80 -1.84
CA ASN A 29 -17.26 9.89 -1.54
C ASN A 29 -16.92 9.02 -0.31
N VAL A 30 -16.85 9.69 0.85
CA VAL A 30 -16.53 9.05 2.14
C VAL A 30 -17.83 8.74 2.88
N GLU A 31 -18.06 7.47 3.13
CA GLU A 31 -19.19 6.98 3.92
C GLU A 31 -18.70 6.48 5.27
N GLN A 32 -19.42 6.86 6.31
CA GLN A 32 -19.20 6.31 7.64
C GLN A 32 -20.23 5.23 7.92
N ASP A 33 -19.82 3.98 7.79
CA ASP A 33 -20.71 2.83 7.96
C ASP A 33 -19.92 1.64 8.50
N THR A 34 -19.93 1.49 9.82
CA THR A 34 -19.29 0.39 10.55
C THR A 34 -19.72 -0.98 10.04
N PHE A 35 -21.01 -1.13 9.68
CA PHE A 35 -21.55 -2.40 9.23
C PHE A 35 -21.04 -2.71 7.82
N SER A 36 -21.15 -1.75 6.89
CA SER A 36 -20.61 -1.93 5.53
C SER A 36 -19.09 -2.15 5.53
N HIS A 37 -18.33 -1.42 6.35
CA HIS A 37 -16.88 -1.60 6.48
C HIS A 37 -16.57 -3.03 6.90
N SER A 38 -17.15 -3.47 8.02
CA SER A 38 -16.91 -4.82 8.57
C SER A 38 -17.37 -5.91 7.60
N ARG A 39 -18.49 -5.70 6.90
CA ARG A 39 -18.99 -6.64 5.89
C ARG A 39 -18.01 -6.78 4.73
N LEU A 40 -17.55 -5.66 4.16
CA LEU A 40 -16.61 -5.66 3.03
C LEU A 40 -15.23 -6.19 3.42
N LEU A 41 -14.73 -5.88 4.61
CA LEU A 41 -13.48 -6.42 5.12
C LEU A 41 -13.56 -7.93 5.28
N ASN A 42 -14.63 -8.44 5.91
CA ASN A 42 -14.87 -9.88 6.05
C ASN A 42 -15.04 -10.56 4.69
N GLU A 43 -15.74 -9.93 3.75
CA GLU A 43 -15.90 -10.45 2.38
C GLU A 43 -14.55 -10.55 1.66
N MET A 44 -13.72 -9.50 1.71
CA MET A 44 -12.36 -9.51 1.16
C MET A 44 -11.50 -10.61 1.80
N GLN A 45 -11.56 -10.79 3.12
CA GLN A 45 -10.79 -11.83 3.81
C GLN A 45 -11.20 -13.24 3.40
N ARG A 46 -12.51 -13.50 3.19
CA ARG A 46 -12.99 -14.78 2.64
C ARG A 46 -12.56 -14.96 1.20
N PHE A 47 -12.71 -13.93 0.39
CA PHE A 47 -12.27 -13.93 -1.00
C PHE A 47 -10.79 -14.28 -1.12
N ARG A 48 -9.92 -13.53 -0.44
CA ARG A 48 -8.47 -13.76 -0.42
C ARG A 48 -8.11 -15.15 0.09
N GLY A 49 -8.74 -15.58 1.19
CA GLY A 49 -8.54 -16.93 1.74
C GLY A 49 -8.91 -18.02 0.75
N SER A 50 -10.03 -17.87 0.04
CA SER A 50 -10.44 -18.84 -0.98
C SER A 50 -9.48 -18.90 -2.16
N MET A 51 -8.94 -17.76 -2.60
CA MET A 51 -7.96 -17.71 -3.69
C MET A 51 -6.65 -18.37 -3.27
N TYR A 52 -6.12 -17.99 -2.11
CA TYR A 52 -4.85 -18.52 -1.60
C TYR A 52 -4.93 -20.01 -1.31
N LEU A 53 -6.07 -20.50 -0.80
CA LEU A 53 -6.28 -21.92 -0.57
C LEU A 53 -6.30 -22.71 -1.88
N ARG A 54 -6.98 -22.20 -2.93
CA ARG A 54 -7.00 -22.83 -4.27
C ARG A 54 -5.63 -22.85 -4.93
N ASP A 55 -4.85 -21.80 -4.73
CA ASP A 55 -3.47 -21.69 -5.23
C ASP A 55 -2.46 -22.52 -4.40
N GLY A 56 -2.91 -23.22 -3.36
CA GLY A 56 -2.06 -23.98 -2.43
C GLY A 56 -1.08 -23.09 -1.65
N ALA A 57 -1.39 -21.80 -1.50
CA ALA A 57 -0.54 -20.84 -0.78
C ALA A 57 -0.79 -20.88 0.73
N ILE A 58 -1.96 -21.33 1.14
CA ILE A 58 -2.34 -21.54 2.54
C ILE A 58 -3.07 -22.88 2.69
N GLN A 59 -3.21 -23.35 3.91
CA GLN A 59 -3.96 -24.54 4.29
C GLN A 59 -5.33 -24.16 4.90
N ARG A 60 -6.23 -25.15 5.04
CA ARG A 60 -7.53 -24.92 5.68
C ARG A 60 -7.40 -24.47 7.14
N SER A 61 -6.32 -24.88 7.83
CA SER A 61 -6.00 -24.46 9.19
C SER A 61 -5.65 -22.98 9.30
N ASP A 62 -5.28 -22.33 8.20
CA ASP A 62 -4.97 -20.90 8.16
C ASP A 62 -6.23 -20.03 8.01
N LEU A 63 -7.41 -20.67 7.88
CA LEU A 63 -8.69 -19.99 7.77
C LEU A 63 -9.44 -20.03 9.10
N THR A 64 -10.18 -18.96 9.39
CA THR A 64 -11.20 -18.98 10.43
C THR A 64 -12.31 -19.98 10.08
N ALA A 65 -13.14 -20.35 11.06
CA ALA A 65 -14.28 -21.25 10.85
C ALA A 65 -15.25 -20.78 9.75
N ASP A 66 -15.35 -19.46 9.55
CA ASP A 66 -16.17 -18.85 8.49
C ASP A 66 -15.40 -18.56 7.18
N GLY A 67 -14.22 -19.16 7.01
CA GLY A 67 -13.44 -19.17 5.78
C GLY A 67 -12.59 -17.92 5.52
N ARG A 68 -12.37 -17.05 6.52
CA ARG A 68 -11.56 -15.83 6.36
C ARG A 68 -10.09 -16.15 6.53
N HIS A 69 -9.27 -15.68 5.59
CA HIS A 69 -7.83 -15.54 5.82
C HIS A 69 -7.59 -14.18 6.49
N HIS A 70 -7.80 -14.16 7.81
CA HIS A 70 -7.61 -12.98 8.65
C HIS A 70 -6.15 -12.89 9.10
N THR A 71 -5.54 -11.73 8.85
CA THR A 71 -4.19 -11.42 9.35
C THR A 71 -4.26 -10.22 10.27
N GLU A 72 -3.40 -10.19 11.30
CA GLU A 72 -3.38 -9.15 12.35
C GLU A 72 -3.33 -7.71 11.80
N VAL A 73 -2.81 -7.55 10.58
CA VAL A 73 -2.65 -6.24 9.96
C VAL A 73 -3.82 -5.77 9.14
N ASP A 74 -4.81 -6.63 8.86
CA ASP A 74 -5.93 -6.23 8.01
C ASP A 74 -6.68 -5.04 8.61
N ASP A 75 -6.83 -4.99 9.94
CA ASP A 75 -7.49 -3.87 10.62
C ASP A 75 -6.66 -2.57 10.58
N ARG A 76 -5.32 -2.64 10.49
CA ARG A 76 -4.45 -1.44 10.43
C ARG A 76 -4.09 -1.01 9.01
N SER A 77 -4.66 -1.66 7.99
CA SER A 77 -4.27 -1.46 6.59
C SER A 77 -5.29 -0.68 5.79
N TRP A 78 -4.80 -0.03 4.74
CA TRP A 78 -5.62 0.37 3.61
C TRP A 78 -5.84 -0.82 2.69
N HIS A 79 -7.07 -0.99 2.21
CA HIS A 79 -7.42 -1.99 1.20
C HIS A 79 -8.04 -1.32 -0.01
N VAL A 80 -7.54 -1.66 -1.19
CA VAL A 80 -8.20 -1.38 -2.46
C VAL A 80 -8.92 -2.66 -2.87
N LEU A 81 -10.24 -2.56 -3.05
CA LEU A 81 -11.08 -3.66 -3.52
C LEU A 81 -11.59 -3.33 -4.92
N SER A 82 -11.64 -4.34 -5.78
CA SER A 82 -12.40 -4.29 -7.02
C SER A 82 -13.66 -5.13 -6.86
N LEU A 83 -14.81 -4.55 -7.16
CA LEU A 83 -16.10 -5.22 -7.11
C LEU A 83 -16.62 -5.48 -8.53
N ASP A 84 -17.14 -6.67 -8.76
CA ASP A 84 -17.84 -7.04 -10.01
C ASP A 84 -19.21 -6.34 -10.14
N HIS A 85 -19.91 -6.60 -11.25
CA HIS A 85 -21.24 -6.06 -11.51
C HIS A 85 -22.33 -6.58 -10.55
N HIS A 86 -22.03 -7.64 -9.78
CA HIS A 86 -22.86 -8.16 -8.70
C HIS A 86 -22.45 -7.60 -7.32
N ASN A 87 -21.54 -6.63 -7.28
CA ASN A 87 -20.98 -6.03 -6.06
C ASN A 87 -20.19 -6.99 -5.18
N ARG A 88 -19.64 -8.07 -5.75
CA ARG A 88 -18.80 -9.03 -5.05
C ARG A 88 -17.34 -8.69 -5.25
N VAL A 89 -16.50 -8.92 -4.24
CA VAL A 89 -15.05 -8.74 -4.36
C VAL A 89 -14.49 -9.71 -5.41
N CYS A 90 -13.85 -9.17 -6.45
CA CYS A 90 -13.18 -9.95 -7.50
C CYS A 90 -11.67 -9.71 -7.55
N ALA A 91 -11.17 -8.66 -6.90
CA ALA A 91 -9.75 -8.44 -6.65
C ALA A 91 -9.54 -7.61 -5.37
N CYS A 92 -8.40 -7.80 -4.72
CA CYS A 92 -7.98 -6.96 -3.60
C CYS A 92 -6.47 -6.78 -3.56
N LEU A 93 -6.03 -5.67 -2.97
CA LEU A 93 -4.65 -5.40 -2.59
C LEU A 93 -4.65 -4.61 -1.27
N ARG A 94 -3.64 -4.87 -0.44
CA ARG A 94 -3.49 -4.26 0.88
C ARG A 94 -2.20 -3.44 0.94
N PHE A 95 -2.28 -2.28 1.57
CA PHE A 95 -1.13 -1.46 1.96
C PHE A 95 -1.17 -1.20 3.47
N VAL A 96 -0.04 -1.46 4.13
CA VAL A 96 0.15 -1.18 5.55
C VAL A 96 1.09 0.00 5.69
N ASP A 97 0.63 1.05 6.37
CA ASP A 97 1.47 2.22 6.67
C ASP A 97 2.35 1.92 7.88
N GLU A 98 3.66 1.86 7.65
CA GLU A 98 4.70 1.55 8.63
C GLU A 98 5.62 2.76 8.86
N THR A 99 5.14 3.97 8.55
CA THR A 99 5.92 5.21 8.70
C THR A 99 6.40 5.42 10.14
N ARG A 100 5.67 4.86 11.11
CA ARG A 100 6.00 4.94 12.55
C ARG A 100 6.82 3.77 13.09
N ALA A 101 7.14 2.77 12.26
CA ALA A 101 8.04 1.69 12.67
C ALA A 101 9.41 2.26 13.04
N ALA A 102 9.97 1.85 14.18
CA ALA A 102 11.28 2.32 14.64
C ALA A 102 12.39 1.70 13.77
N GLY A 103 12.26 0.41 13.46
CA GLY A 103 13.18 -0.33 12.60
C GLY A 103 12.55 -1.60 12.04
N PHE A 104 13.40 -2.48 11.49
CA PHE A 104 12.96 -3.70 10.81
C PHE A 104 12.10 -4.62 11.70
N ASP A 105 12.40 -4.71 13.00
CA ASP A 105 11.73 -5.65 13.90
C ASP A 105 10.26 -5.32 14.18
N ASP A 106 9.81 -4.11 13.83
CA ASP A 106 8.42 -3.65 13.93
C ASP A 106 7.60 -3.97 12.67
N LEU A 107 8.28 -4.32 11.57
CA LEU A 107 7.66 -4.56 10.26
C LEU A 107 7.11 -5.99 10.15
N LEU A 108 6.16 -6.20 9.23
CA LEU A 108 5.64 -7.54 8.91
C LEU A 108 6.63 -8.34 8.10
N ILE A 109 7.39 -7.67 7.22
CA ILE A 109 8.42 -8.28 6.38
C ILE A 109 9.48 -9.02 7.21
N ARG A 110 9.63 -8.70 8.50
CA ARG A 110 10.48 -9.44 9.44
C ARG A 110 10.12 -10.93 9.52
N ARG A 111 8.86 -11.30 9.24
CA ARG A 111 8.35 -12.67 9.29
C ARG A 111 8.63 -13.46 8.00
N ALA A 112 9.24 -12.82 6.99
CA ALA A 112 9.63 -13.51 5.77
C ALA A 112 10.74 -14.52 6.07
N ALA A 113 10.72 -15.69 5.43
CA ALA A 113 11.76 -16.70 5.62
C ALA A 113 13.18 -16.19 5.33
N LEU A 114 13.31 -15.17 4.47
CA LEU A 114 14.58 -14.50 4.18
C LEU A 114 15.20 -13.81 5.41
N ALA A 115 14.38 -13.33 6.36
CA ALA A 115 14.85 -12.69 7.59
C ALA A 115 15.59 -13.67 8.50
N ASP A 116 15.22 -14.95 8.47
CA ASP A 116 15.82 -16.01 9.27
C ASP A 116 17.00 -16.72 8.55
N SER A 117 17.36 -16.30 7.33
CA SER A 117 18.50 -16.86 6.60
C SER A 117 19.83 -16.47 7.28
N PRO A 118 20.68 -17.44 7.65
CA PRO A 118 22.02 -17.14 8.19
C PRO A 118 22.91 -16.34 7.24
N GLU A 119 22.73 -16.51 5.93
CA GLU A 119 23.56 -15.88 4.90
C GLU A 119 23.02 -14.52 4.43
N LEU A 120 21.70 -14.36 4.43
CA LEU A 120 21.03 -13.20 3.81
C LEU A 120 20.23 -12.35 4.80
N GLY A 121 19.92 -12.84 6.00
CA GLY A 121 19.05 -12.17 6.97
C GLY A 121 19.55 -10.77 7.34
N ASP A 122 20.83 -10.64 7.70
CA ASP A 122 21.43 -9.34 8.04
C ASP A 122 21.46 -8.38 6.84
N ARG A 123 21.79 -8.89 5.65
CA ARG A 123 21.78 -8.11 4.41
C ARG A 123 20.38 -7.61 4.07
N PHE A 124 19.38 -8.45 4.28
CA PHE A 124 17.99 -8.16 4.03
C PHE A 124 17.45 -7.11 5.02
N ARG A 125 17.70 -7.29 6.32
CA ARG A 125 17.41 -6.30 7.35
C ARG A 125 18.00 -4.94 7.00
N ALA A 126 19.30 -4.90 6.69
CA ALA A 126 20.00 -3.67 6.32
C ALA A 126 19.34 -3.00 5.09
N ALA A 127 19.03 -3.77 4.04
CA ALA A 127 18.38 -3.24 2.83
C ALA A 127 17.01 -2.60 3.11
N VAL A 128 16.20 -3.21 3.98
CA VAL A 128 14.90 -2.66 4.37
C VAL A 128 15.09 -1.39 5.20
N GLU A 129 16.02 -1.39 6.15
CA GLU A 129 16.28 -0.20 6.98
C GLU A 129 16.88 0.96 6.18
N ASP A 130 17.72 0.67 5.18
CA ASP A 130 18.18 1.66 4.20
C ASP A 130 16.98 2.30 3.50
N ARG A 131 16.01 1.49 3.05
CA ARG A 131 14.80 1.97 2.39
C ARG A 131 13.90 2.80 3.33
N MET A 132 13.80 2.42 4.60
CA MET A 132 13.10 3.22 5.62
C MET A 132 13.81 4.57 5.83
N ARG A 133 15.14 4.59 5.89
CA ARG A 133 15.92 5.83 6.01
C ARG A 133 15.74 6.72 4.79
N ASP A 134 15.67 6.15 3.59
CA ASP A 134 15.35 6.89 2.37
C ASP A 134 13.97 7.55 2.46
N ALA A 135 12.94 6.80 2.87
CA ALA A 135 11.59 7.35 3.00
C ALA A 135 11.57 8.54 3.97
N ARG A 136 12.19 8.39 5.15
CA ARG A 136 12.31 9.47 6.15
C ARG A 136 13.04 10.69 5.61
N ARG A 137 14.18 10.49 4.93
CA ARG A 137 14.98 11.57 4.34
C ARG A 137 14.20 12.32 3.25
N MET A 138 13.34 11.63 2.52
CA MET A 138 12.51 12.22 1.46
C MET A 138 11.19 12.81 1.99
N GLY A 139 10.90 12.71 3.29
CA GLY A 139 9.63 13.13 3.86
C GLY A 139 8.42 12.32 3.36
N MET A 140 8.66 11.05 2.98
CA MET A 140 7.64 10.15 2.44
C MET A 140 7.21 9.12 3.46
N ASN A 141 6.03 8.54 3.24
CA ASN A 141 5.58 7.39 4.00
C ASN A 141 6.44 6.15 3.69
N PHE A 142 6.58 5.27 4.67
CA PHE A 142 7.12 3.92 4.46
C PHE A 142 6.01 2.90 4.66
N GLY A 143 5.96 1.84 3.85
CA GLY A 143 4.95 0.81 4.06
C GLY A 143 5.16 -0.48 3.30
N GLU A 144 4.25 -1.40 3.54
CA GLU A 144 4.29 -2.76 3.01
C GLU A 144 3.06 -3.05 2.17
N VAL A 145 3.28 -3.56 0.96
CA VAL A 145 2.20 -3.98 0.06
C VAL A 145 2.11 -5.50 0.04
N GLY A 146 0.88 -6.02 0.16
CA GLY A 146 0.64 -7.45 0.13
C GLY A 146 -0.85 -7.78 -0.01
N GLY A 147 -1.22 -9.02 0.30
CA GLY A 147 -2.61 -9.46 0.25
C GLY A 147 -3.24 -9.39 -1.14
N TRP A 148 -2.41 -9.42 -2.19
CA TRP A 148 -2.87 -9.39 -3.57
C TRP A 148 -3.61 -10.68 -3.92
N ALA A 149 -4.88 -10.59 -4.30
CA ALA A 149 -5.65 -11.71 -4.81
C ALA A 149 -6.56 -11.23 -5.94
N VAL A 150 -6.73 -12.08 -6.96
CA VAL A 150 -7.60 -11.84 -8.11
C VAL A 150 -8.34 -13.13 -8.45
N ALA A 151 -9.65 -13.00 -8.68
CA ALA A 151 -10.52 -14.09 -9.08
C ALA A 151 -10.04 -14.71 -10.39
N GLU A 152 -10.18 -16.03 -10.52
CA GLU A 152 -9.61 -16.81 -11.62
C GLU A 152 -10.10 -16.31 -12.98
N GLU A 153 -11.40 -16.05 -13.09
CA GLU A 153 -12.07 -15.49 -14.27
C GLU A 153 -11.56 -14.09 -14.67
N HIS A 154 -10.88 -13.39 -13.76
CA HIS A 154 -10.31 -12.06 -13.98
C HIS A 154 -8.79 -12.08 -14.23
N ARG A 155 -8.08 -13.19 -14.01
CA ARG A 155 -6.60 -13.27 -14.12
C ARG A 155 -6.06 -12.96 -15.52
N HIS A 156 -6.82 -13.27 -16.56
CA HIS A 156 -6.47 -13.01 -17.96
C HIS A 156 -7.06 -11.71 -18.51
N THR A 157 -7.49 -10.80 -17.63
CA THR A 157 -8.03 -9.49 -17.99
C THR A 157 -7.05 -8.38 -17.56
N LEU A 158 -7.48 -7.11 -17.67
CA LEU A 158 -6.71 -5.98 -17.12
C LEU A 158 -6.83 -5.84 -15.60
N GLU A 159 -7.71 -6.59 -14.95
CA GLU A 159 -7.98 -6.41 -13.51
C GLU A 159 -6.76 -6.61 -12.59
N PRO A 160 -5.88 -7.62 -12.79
CA PRO A 160 -4.67 -7.75 -11.99
C PRO A 160 -3.75 -6.54 -12.09
N LEU A 161 -3.64 -5.94 -13.28
CA LEU A 161 -2.86 -4.72 -13.49
C LEU A 161 -3.56 -3.51 -12.88
N ARG A 162 -4.88 -3.38 -13.07
CA ARG A 162 -5.68 -2.25 -12.56
C ARG A 162 -5.63 -2.14 -11.05
N ILE A 163 -5.72 -3.25 -10.30
CA ILE A 163 -5.68 -3.19 -8.83
C ILE A 163 -4.29 -2.75 -8.30
N ILE A 164 -3.21 -3.14 -8.97
CA ILE A 164 -1.85 -2.69 -8.62
C ILE A 164 -1.70 -1.20 -8.91
N LEU A 165 -2.10 -0.74 -10.11
CA LEU A 165 -2.00 0.67 -10.47
C LEU A 165 -2.93 1.56 -9.64
N ALA A 166 -4.10 1.05 -9.25
CA ALA A 166 -4.99 1.73 -8.32
C ALA A 166 -4.33 1.87 -6.94
N THR A 167 -3.52 0.90 -6.53
CA THR A 167 -2.75 1.05 -5.29
C THR A 167 -1.65 2.09 -5.43
N TYR A 168 -0.92 2.15 -6.56
CA TYR A 168 0.00 3.27 -6.83
C TYR A 168 -0.72 4.62 -6.68
N ALA A 169 -1.88 4.77 -7.32
CA ALA A 169 -2.72 5.97 -7.23
C ALA A 169 -3.15 6.28 -5.79
N LEU A 170 -3.57 5.27 -5.01
CA LEU A 170 -3.88 5.44 -3.59
C LEU A 170 -2.67 5.97 -2.82
N LEU A 171 -1.48 5.40 -3.02
CA LEU A 171 -0.28 5.81 -2.31
C LEU A 171 0.13 7.25 -2.63
N GLU A 172 -0.03 7.69 -3.87
CA GLU A 172 0.18 9.10 -4.24
C GLU A 172 -0.84 10.03 -3.59
N LEU A 173 -2.13 9.64 -3.56
CA LEU A 173 -3.18 10.39 -2.85
C LEU A 173 -2.92 10.50 -1.34
N LEU A 174 -2.18 9.56 -0.76
CA LEU A 174 -1.77 9.56 0.65
C LEU A 174 -0.44 10.30 0.91
N GLY A 175 0.09 11.03 -0.07
CA GLY A 175 1.33 11.83 0.06
C GLY A 175 2.59 11.12 -0.43
N GLY A 176 2.46 9.98 -1.10
CA GLY A 176 3.56 9.19 -1.63
C GLY A 176 4.17 8.23 -0.60
N SER A 177 4.64 7.08 -1.09
CA SER A 177 5.25 6.05 -0.25
C SER A 177 6.41 5.35 -0.95
N LEU A 178 7.47 5.11 -0.18
CA LEU A 178 8.45 4.07 -0.50
C LEU A 178 8.10 2.82 0.30
N GLY A 179 8.51 1.65 -0.17
CA GLY A 179 8.20 0.46 0.59
C GLY A 179 8.66 -0.82 -0.03
N VAL A 180 8.13 -1.90 0.52
CA VAL A 180 8.48 -3.27 0.17
C VAL A 180 7.24 -4.11 -0.11
N ALA A 181 7.42 -5.15 -0.91
CA ALA A 181 6.42 -6.17 -1.17
C ALA A 181 7.10 -7.54 -1.25
N THR A 182 6.46 -8.58 -0.72
CA THR A 182 6.80 -9.96 -1.06
C THR A 182 5.92 -10.43 -2.20
N ALA A 183 6.55 -11.01 -3.21
CA ALA A 183 5.86 -11.50 -4.38
C ALA A 183 6.24 -12.95 -4.65
N THR A 184 5.24 -13.81 -4.87
CA THR A 184 5.49 -15.19 -5.29
C THR A 184 5.88 -15.26 -6.76
N TYR A 185 6.53 -16.34 -7.17
CA TYR A 185 6.67 -16.69 -8.59
C TYR A 185 5.47 -17.46 -9.15
N ARG A 186 4.51 -17.86 -8.30
CA ARG A 186 3.24 -18.44 -8.77
C ARG A 186 2.52 -17.38 -9.60
N HIS A 187 1.89 -17.84 -10.69
CA HIS A 187 1.10 -16.98 -11.59
C HIS A 187 1.86 -15.74 -12.11
N GLU A 188 3.20 -15.82 -12.21
CA GLU A 188 4.07 -14.72 -12.63
C GLU A 188 3.95 -13.42 -11.81
N SER A 189 3.53 -13.48 -10.54
CA SER A 189 3.32 -12.27 -9.72
C SER A 189 4.58 -11.39 -9.61
N ALA A 190 5.73 -11.95 -9.25
CA ALA A 190 6.99 -11.21 -9.16
C ALA A 190 7.43 -10.60 -10.53
N PRO A 191 7.49 -11.36 -11.64
CA PRO A 191 7.73 -10.79 -12.97
C PRO A 191 6.75 -9.68 -13.36
N MET A 192 5.46 -9.82 -13.06
CA MET A 192 4.45 -8.81 -13.38
C MET A 192 4.70 -7.51 -12.61
N LEU A 193 4.96 -7.60 -11.30
CA LEU A 193 5.26 -6.44 -10.46
C LEU A 193 6.51 -5.69 -10.93
N ARG A 194 7.55 -6.42 -11.35
CA ARG A 194 8.75 -5.81 -11.94
C ARG A 194 8.44 -5.03 -13.22
N ARG A 195 7.63 -5.60 -14.12
CA ARG A 195 7.18 -4.91 -15.35
C ARG A 195 6.40 -3.63 -15.04
N ILE A 196 5.67 -3.58 -13.91
CA ILE A 196 4.88 -2.43 -13.49
C ILE A 196 5.74 -1.32 -12.86
N GLY A 197 6.93 -1.65 -12.36
CA GLY A 197 7.90 -0.66 -11.86
C GLY A 197 8.50 -0.99 -10.50
N LEU A 198 8.20 -2.16 -9.92
CA LEU A 198 8.87 -2.59 -8.70
C LEU A 198 10.31 -3.03 -9.01
N GLY A 199 11.26 -2.57 -8.21
CA GLY A 199 12.65 -2.98 -8.28
C GLY A 199 12.92 -4.20 -7.42
N GLY A 200 13.96 -4.96 -7.74
CA GLY A 200 14.53 -5.90 -6.78
C GLY A 200 15.07 -5.16 -5.56
N MET A 201 14.92 -5.76 -4.38
CA MET A 201 15.52 -5.20 -3.16
C MET A 201 17.05 -5.24 -3.26
N LEU A 202 17.72 -4.11 -3.00
CA LEU A 202 19.17 -4.00 -3.11
C LEU A 202 19.82 -3.97 -1.73
N SER A 203 20.90 -4.71 -1.55
CA SER A 203 21.77 -4.69 -0.37
C SER A 203 23.21 -4.45 -0.84
N ALA A 204 23.81 -3.34 -0.42
CA ALA A 204 25.15 -2.91 -0.87
C ALA A 204 25.32 -2.86 -2.40
N GLY A 205 24.26 -2.46 -3.13
CA GLY A 205 24.27 -2.36 -4.60
C GLY A 205 23.98 -3.67 -5.34
N GLU A 206 23.88 -4.80 -4.64
CA GLU A 206 23.51 -6.09 -5.22
C GLU A 206 22.06 -6.43 -4.94
N GLU A 207 21.37 -7.04 -5.92
CA GLU A 207 20.01 -7.49 -5.74
C GLU A 207 19.95 -8.73 -4.84
N LEU A 208 19.07 -8.69 -3.82
CA LEU A 208 18.78 -9.86 -3.01
C LEU A 208 18.12 -10.95 -3.88
N PRO A 209 18.58 -12.20 -3.79
CA PRO A 209 18.04 -13.27 -4.61
C PRO A 209 16.60 -13.61 -4.19
N SER A 210 15.90 -14.34 -5.07
CA SER A 210 14.69 -15.04 -4.68
C SER A 210 15.00 -16.08 -3.60
N TYR A 211 14.05 -16.33 -2.71
CA TYR A 211 14.17 -17.32 -1.64
C TYR A 211 12.98 -18.26 -1.67
N TYR A 212 13.11 -19.45 -1.07
CA TYR A 212 11.97 -20.32 -0.83
C TYR A 212 11.32 -19.94 0.50
N ASP A 213 10.01 -19.73 0.49
CA ASP A 213 9.24 -19.49 1.70
C ASP A 213 8.49 -20.78 2.11
N PRO A 214 8.86 -21.43 3.23
CA PRO A 214 8.23 -22.67 3.67
C PRO A 214 6.76 -22.51 4.06
N HIS A 215 6.34 -21.32 4.52
CA HIS A 215 4.95 -21.08 4.90
C HIS A 215 4.04 -21.11 3.66
N TYR A 216 4.45 -20.45 2.59
CA TYR A 216 3.71 -20.45 1.33
C TYR A 216 4.02 -21.64 0.41
N GLY A 217 5.09 -22.38 0.70
CA GLY A 217 5.53 -23.53 -0.10
C GLY A 217 5.95 -23.16 -1.52
N CYS A 218 6.56 -21.99 -1.73
CA CYS A 218 7.00 -21.53 -3.06
C CYS A 218 8.18 -20.58 -3.02
N HIS A 219 8.77 -20.35 -4.19
CA HIS A 219 9.74 -19.27 -4.37
C HIS A 219 9.06 -17.91 -4.33
N MET A 220 9.68 -17.00 -3.58
CA MET A 220 9.29 -15.61 -3.42
C MET A 220 10.46 -14.69 -3.69
N GLN A 221 10.16 -13.42 -3.92
CA GLN A 221 11.13 -12.35 -4.04
C GLN A 221 10.67 -11.16 -3.17
N VAL A 222 11.63 -10.49 -2.53
CA VAL A 222 11.38 -9.17 -1.95
C VAL A 222 11.61 -8.11 -3.03
N LEU A 223 10.59 -7.32 -3.26
CA LEU A 223 10.61 -6.19 -4.17
C LEU A 223 10.51 -4.88 -3.37
N GLN A 224 11.06 -3.82 -3.94
CA GLN A 224 10.91 -2.46 -3.44
C GLN A 224 10.13 -1.60 -4.43
N PHE A 225 9.41 -0.61 -3.93
CA PHE A 225 8.65 0.33 -4.76
C PHE A 225 8.89 1.79 -4.32
N ASP A 226 8.71 2.70 -5.27
CA ASP A 226 8.52 4.14 -5.05
C ASP A 226 7.22 4.52 -5.76
N SER A 227 6.20 4.91 -5.00
CA SER A 227 4.88 5.18 -5.56
C SER A 227 4.88 6.32 -6.59
N ARG A 228 5.86 7.23 -6.55
CA ARG A 228 5.95 8.36 -7.49
C ARG A 228 6.54 7.93 -8.84
N ASN A 229 7.24 6.81 -8.86
CA ASN A 229 7.99 6.33 -10.00
C ASN A 229 7.50 4.94 -10.46
N PRO A 230 6.21 4.78 -10.82
CA PRO A 230 5.78 3.59 -11.55
C PRO A 230 6.50 3.53 -12.90
N ASN A 231 6.45 2.39 -13.59
CA ASN A 231 6.96 2.31 -14.97
C ASN A 231 6.30 3.43 -15.81
N PRO A 232 7.09 4.27 -16.52
CA PRO A 232 6.57 5.41 -17.28
C PRO A 232 5.42 5.07 -18.24
N LYS A 233 5.40 3.85 -18.77
CA LYS A 233 4.31 3.33 -19.63
C LYS A 233 2.94 3.41 -18.95
N TYR A 234 2.87 3.27 -17.63
CA TYR A 234 1.62 3.24 -16.86
C TYR A 234 1.32 4.56 -16.15
N ARG A 235 2.19 5.58 -16.24
CA ARG A 235 2.01 6.84 -15.50
C ARG A 235 0.67 7.51 -15.81
N GLY A 236 0.28 7.56 -17.08
CA GLY A 236 -1.02 8.10 -17.48
C GLY A 236 -2.21 7.33 -16.86
N TRP A 237 -2.08 6.00 -16.71
CA TRP A 237 -3.11 5.17 -16.09
C TRP A 237 -3.19 5.36 -14.58
N VAL A 238 -2.05 5.57 -13.91
CA VAL A 238 -2.03 5.92 -12.48
C VAL A 238 -2.77 7.25 -12.25
N THR A 239 -2.49 8.28 -13.04
CA THR A 239 -3.20 9.57 -12.95
C THR A 239 -4.70 9.46 -13.22
N GLU A 240 -5.12 8.61 -14.18
CA GLU A 240 -6.54 8.32 -14.38
C GLU A 240 -7.17 7.64 -13.16
N LEU A 241 -6.47 6.66 -12.57
CA LEU A 241 -6.95 5.92 -11.41
C LEU A 241 -6.97 6.76 -10.14
N GLU A 242 -6.12 7.77 -10.01
CA GLU A 242 -6.24 8.79 -8.94
C GLU A 242 -7.58 9.53 -9.05
N SER A 243 -7.96 9.93 -10.27
CA SER A 243 -9.26 10.57 -10.52
C SER A 243 -10.42 9.63 -10.17
N ASP A 244 -10.33 8.37 -10.58
CA ASP A 244 -11.35 7.35 -10.27
C ASP A 244 -11.44 7.11 -8.75
N LEU A 245 -10.31 6.96 -8.06
CA LEU A 245 -10.27 6.69 -6.61
C LEU A 245 -10.73 7.86 -5.76
N THR A 246 -10.48 9.10 -6.17
CA THR A 246 -11.01 10.27 -5.44
C THR A 246 -12.55 10.34 -5.48
N SER A 247 -13.19 9.73 -6.48
CA SER A 247 -14.65 9.55 -6.55
C SER A 247 -15.14 8.19 -6.04
N ALA A 248 -14.24 7.22 -5.85
CA ALA A 248 -14.60 5.88 -5.41
C ALA A 248 -15.21 5.90 -4.01
N ARG A 249 -16.05 4.91 -3.74
CA ARG A 249 -16.64 4.74 -2.41
C ARG A 249 -15.54 4.42 -1.40
N VAL A 250 -15.39 5.26 -0.40
CA VAL A 250 -14.49 5.04 0.74
C VAL A 250 -15.36 4.76 1.95
N VAL A 251 -15.31 3.53 2.47
CA VAL A 251 -16.13 3.14 3.62
C VAL A 251 -15.24 3.15 4.86
N CYS A 252 -15.57 3.96 5.85
CA CYS A 252 -14.82 4.12 7.10
C CYS A 252 -15.55 3.44 8.26
N ARG A 253 -14.79 2.82 9.19
CA ARG A 253 -15.36 2.19 10.40
C ARG A 253 -15.67 3.19 11.52
N GLN A 254 -14.85 4.24 11.69
CA GLN A 254 -15.00 5.22 12.76
C GLN A 254 -14.91 6.64 12.21
N VAL A 255 -15.35 7.61 13.02
CA VAL A 255 -15.25 9.05 12.70
C VAL A 255 -13.77 9.39 12.47
N PRO A 256 -13.40 10.01 11.34
CA PRO A 256 -12.14 10.71 11.20
C PRO A 256 -11.91 11.59 12.43
N VAL A 257 -10.91 11.27 13.27
CA VAL A 257 -10.40 12.32 14.16
C VAL A 257 -9.79 13.33 13.22
N VAL A 258 -10.50 14.44 12.98
CA VAL A 258 -9.95 15.59 12.29
C VAL A 258 -8.78 16.05 13.15
N ARG A 259 -7.58 15.57 12.81
CA ARG A 259 -6.38 16.23 13.26
C ARG A 259 -6.33 17.50 12.43
N GLU A 260 -6.59 18.64 13.07
CA GLU A 260 -6.09 19.91 12.58
C GLU A 260 -4.61 19.69 12.28
N SER A 261 -4.24 19.70 10.99
CA SER A 261 -2.87 20.10 10.67
C SER A 261 -2.68 21.46 11.36
N PRO A 262 -1.56 21.70 12.05
CA PRO A 262 -1.27 23.08 12.43
C PRO A 262 -1.37 23.88 11.14
N ALA A 263 -2.25 24.87 11.14
CA ALA A 263 -2.28 25.85 10.10
C ALA A 263 -0.83 26.30 9.90
N VAL A 264 -0.43 26.48 8.64
CA VAL A 264 0.72 27.31 8.32
C VAL A 264 0.28 28.75 8.65
N ASP A 265 0.05 29.02 9.93
CA ASP A 265 -0.13 30.34 10.47
C ASP A 265 1.27 30.92 10.56
N SER A 266 1.55 31.79 9.59
CA SER A 266 2.41 32.95 9.71
C SER A 266 3.64 32.80 10.61
N LEU A 267 4.82 32.78 9.97
CA LEU A 267 6.05 33.25 10.58
C LEU A 267 5.75 34.39 11.58
N PRO A 268 6.10 34.27 12.87
CA PRO A 268 5.97 35.39 13.78
C PRO A 268 6.83 36.53 13.22
N ALA A 269 6.21 37.71 13.06
CA ALA A 269 6.84 38.96 12.65
C ALA A 269 7.84 39.49 13.69
N ARG A 270 8.82 38.65 14.07
CA ARG A 270 9.90 38.94 15.02
C ARG A 270 11.30 38.62 14.48
N LEU A 271 11.44 38.44 13.17
CA LEU A 271 12.73 38.34 12.48
C LEU A 271 12.89 39.37 11.34
N LEU A 272 12.21 40.52 11.47
CA LEU A 272 12.44 41.75 10.68
C LEU A 272 12.60 42.99 11.59
N ARG A 273 13.34 42.84 12.70
CA ARG A 273 13.96 43.97 13.40
C ARG A 273 15.45 43.71 13.51
N GLY A 274 16.16 44.05 12.45
CA GLY A 274 17.60 43.92 12.35
C GLY A 274 18.16 44.79 11.24
N PHE A 275 17.59 45.98 11.04
CA PHE A 275 18.17 47.10 10.28
C PHE A 275 17.41 48.37 10.70
N GLU A 276 17.60 48.79 11.96
CA GLU A 276 17.37 50.19 12.33
C GLU A 276 18.68 50.94 12.10
N LEU A 277 18.58 51.93 11.21
CA LEU A 277 19.61 52.91 10.90
C LEU A 277 20.01 53.64 12.18
N ALA A 278 21.32 53.75 12.41
CA ALA A 278 21.87 54.56 13.48
C ALA A 278 21.43 56.04 13.31
N PRO A 279 21.06 56.74 14.41
CA PRO A 279 20.81 58.17 14.36
C PRO A 279 22.13 58.94 14.13
N PRO A 280 22.10 60.10 13.46
CA PRO A 280 23.27 60.93 13.30
C PRO A 280 23.70 61.52 14.65
N LEU A 281 25.01 61.51 14.91
CA LEU A 281 25.60 62.21 16.06
C LEU A 281 25.62 63.72 15.80
N PRO A 282 25.31 64.56 16.81
CA PRO A 282 25.30 66.00 16.66
C PRO A 282 26.69 66.63 16.89
N ALA A 283 27.14 67.42 15.90
CA ALA A 283 27.58 68.82 16.02
C ALA A 283 27.78 69.38 14.61
#